data_AF-A0A954WW85-F1
#
_entry.id   AF-A0A954WW85-F1
#
_cell.length_a   1.000
_cell.length_b   1.000
_cell.length_c   1.000
_cell.angle_alpha   90.00
_cell.angle_beta   90.00
_cell.angle_gamma   90.00
#
_symmetry.space_group_name_H-M   'P 1'
#
loop_
_entity.id
_entity.type
_entity.pdbx_description
1 polymer ?
#
loop_
_entity_poly.entity_id
_entity_poly.type
_entity_poly.pdbx_seq_one_letter_code
_entity_poly.pdbx_strand_id
1 'polypeptide(L)'
;MQFIAQVRLADSDDPEVSSLSGILLLFACQNQPGMCDDWDADSGANAALLVAPGDEPITAPLNGVTKLDLETFLSLEPYDSSLSQAFDDDNYVAAVDGDGNVLGKIGGGPVWKQGDETPSCECGQPMRFVALLEERGESGVNFGGGGCGFAFICTRCNDKAKFLWQC
;
A
#
# COMPACT_ATOMS: atom_id res chain seq x y z
N MET A 1 -12.22 -0.57 10.58
CA MET A 1 -10.91 -0.94 10.04
C MET A 1 -11.15 -2.14 9.15
N GLN A 2 -10.84 -1.97 7.88
CA GLN A 2 -11.11 -2.90 6.81
C GLN A 2 -9.79 -3.33 6.21
N PHE A 3 -9.67 -4.59 5.83
CA PHE A 3 -8.56 -5.06 5.01
C PHE A 3 -8.68 -4.47 3.60
N ILE A 4 -7.60 -3.86 3.10
CA ILE A 4 -7.60 -3.17 1.80
C ILE A 4 -6.60 -3.75 0.79
N ALA A 5 -5.49 -4.35 1.24
CA ALA A 5 -4.54 -4.98 0.33
C ALA A 5 -3.58 -5.95 1.03
N GLN A 6 -3.07 -6.88 0.23
CA GLN A 6 -1.94 -7.75 0.54
C GLN A 6 -0.88 -7.56 -0.55
N VAL A 7 0.34 -7.21 -0.15
CA VAL A 7 1.48 -6.99 -1.06
C VAL A 7 2.60 -7.93 -0.68
N ARG A 8 3.15 -8.70 -1.62
CA ARG A 8 4.35 -9.51 -1.34
C ARG A 8 5.57 -8.63 -1.60
N LEU A 9 6.48 -8.55 -0.63
CA LEU A 9 7.68 -7.71 -0.78
C LEU A 9 8.57 -8.18 -1.94
N ALA A 10 8.59 -9.48 -2.20
CA ALA A 10 9.32 -10.09 -3.31
C ALA A 10 8.81 -9.67 -4.70
N ASP A 11 7.60 -9.10 -4.81
CA ASP A 11 7.07 -8.57 -6.07
C ASP A 11 7.57 -7.15 -6.36
N SER A 12 8.25 -6.51 -5.39
CA SER A 12 8.94 -5.23 -5.59
C SER A 12 10.18 -5.43 -6.47
N ASP A 13 10.52 -4.43 -7.26
CA ASP A 13 11.78 -4.38 -8.00
C ASP A 13 12.88 -3.63 -7.25
N ASP A 14 12.54 -2.88 -6.20
CA ASP A 14 13.50 -2.39 -5.22
C ASP A 14 14.25 -3.56 -4.56
N PRO A 15 15.59 -3.68 -4.69
CA PRO A 15 16.36 -4.79 -4.13
C PRO A 15 16.37 -4.84 -2.59
N GLU A 16 16.28 -3.70 -1.90
CA GLU A 16 16.24 -3.68 -0.44
C GLU A 16 14.89 -4.20 0.08
N VAL A 17 13.80 -3.93 -0.65
CA VAL A 17 12.47 -4.45 -0.32
C VAL A 17 12.34 -5.91 -0.72
N SER A 18 12.71 -6.27 -1.95
CA SER A 18 12.51 -7.62 -2.50
C SER A 18 13.41 -8.69 -1.91
N SER A 19 14.55 -8.29 -1.32
CA SER A 19 15.39 -9.20 -0.54
C SER A 19 14.75 -9.65 0.79
N LEU A 20 13.70 -8.97 1.27
CA LEU A 20 12.97 -9.34 2.47
C LEU A 20 11.89 -10.39 2.15
N SER A 21 11.86 -11.46 2.93
CA SER A 21 10.81 -12.49 2.83
C SER A 21 9.61 -12.10 3.68
N GLY A 22 8.68 -11.30 3.13
CA GLY A 22 7.53 -10.80 3.86
C GLY A 22 6.31 -10.50 3.00
N ILE A 23 5.15 -10.50 3.66
CA ILE A 23 3.87 -10.06 3.12
C ILE A 23 3.43 -8.83 3.94
N LEU A 24 3.13 -7.73 3.25
CA LEU A 24 2.59 -6.52 3.84
C LEU A 24 1.06 -6.54 3.74
N LEU A 25 0.40 -6.53 4.88
CA LEU A 25 -1.05 -6.45 5.00
C LEU A 25 -1.44 -5.02 5.37
N LEU A 26 -2.34 -4.44 4.58
CA LEU A 26 -2.78 -3.06 4.75
C LEU A 26 -4.24 -3.02 5.20
N PHE A 27 -4.49 -2.17 6.18
CA PHE A 27 -5.80 -1.92 6.74
C PHE A 27 -6.01 -0.41 6.88
N ALA A 28 -7.22 0.04 6.57
CA ALA A 28 -7.62 1.44 6.74
C ALA A 28 -9.01 1.54 7.37
N CYS A 29 -9.32 2.67 7.99
CA CYS A 29 -10.69 2.95 8.39
C CYS A 29 -11.49 3.40 7.18
N GLN A 30 -12.56 2.70 6.85
CA GLN A 30 -13.42 3.04 5.70
C GLN A 30 -14.88 3.21 6.15
N ASN A 31 -15.07 3.51 7.44
CA ASN A 31 -16.38 3.76 8.02
C ASN A 31 -16.89 5.14 7.57
N GLN A 32 -18.20 5.38 7.62
CA GLN A 32 -18.77 6.72 7.45
C GLN A 32 -19.35 7.23 8.77
N PRO A 33 -19.06 8.48 9.21
CA PRO A 33 -18.32 9.52 8.49
C PRO A 33 -16.78 9.42 8.57
N GLY A 34 -16.20 8.33 9.07
CA GLY A 34 -14.79 8.00 8.79
C GLY A 34 -13.73 8.93 9.36
N MET A 35 -14.06 9.72 10.39
CA MET A 35 -13.12 10.64 11.05
C MET A 35 -12.15 9.86 11.96
N CYS A 36 -11.26 9.12 11.32
CA CYS A 36 -10.38 8.13 11.89
C CYS A 36 -8.91 8.56 11.84
N ASP A 37 -8.62 9.83 11.52
CA ASP A 37 -7.26 10.38 11.29
C ASP A 37 -6.40 9.48 10.38
N ASP A 38 -7.05 8.78 9.44
CA ASP A 38 -6.46 7.69 8.66
C ASP A 38 -5.58 8.19 7.51
N TRP A 39 -5.38 9.49 7.36
CA TRP A 39 -4.40 10.05 6.43
C TRP A 39 -2.98 10.07 7.01
N ASP A 40 -2.80 9.92 8.32
CA ASP A 40 -1.51 10.00 9.01
C ASP A 40 -0.85 8.62 9.16
N ALA A 41 0.46 8.55 8.97
CA ALA A 41 1.26 7.33 9.11
C ALA A 41 1.51 6.91 10.57
N ASP A 42 1.43 7.87 11.50
CA ASP A 42 1.74 7.74 12.92
C ASP A 42 0.50 7.84 13.82
N SER A 43 -0.66 8.15 13.24
CA SER A 43 -1.90 8.27 13.97
C SER A 43 -3.08 7.67 13.19
N GLY A 44 -4.27 7.81 13.76
CA GLY A 44 -5.48 7.28 13.19
C GLY A 44 -5.64 5.77 13.20
N ALA A 45 -6.52 5.27 12.34
CA ALA A 45 -6.97 3.89 12.32
C ALA A 45 -6.49 3.11 11.08
N ASN A 46 -5.34 3.51 10.52
CA ASN A 46 -4.56 2.69 9.60
C ASN A 46 -3.74 1.65 10.35
N ALA A 47 -3.52 0.50 9.72
CA ALA A 47 -2.53 -0.45 10.16
C ALA A 47 -1.80 -1.06 8.96
N ALA A 48 -0.49 -1.17 9.10
CA ALA A 48 0.37 -1.87 8.16
C ALA A 48 1.12 -2.96 8.94
N LEU A 49 0.89 -4.21 8.58
CA LEU A 49 1.46 -5.36 9.27
C LEU A 49 2.37 -6.13 8.33
N LEU A 50 3.63 -6.26 8.71
CA LEU A 50 4.57 -7.12 8.02
C LEU A 50 4.54 -8.52 8.66
N VAL A 51 4.13 -9.51 7.87
CA VAL A 51 4.02 -10.89 8.32
C VAL A 51 4.91 -11.80 7.49
N ALA A 52 5.36 -12.90 8.10
CA ALA A 52 6.06 -13.94 7.36
C ALA A 52 5.11 -14.59 6.34
N PRO A 53 5.62 -14.99 5.15
CA PRO A 53 4.83 -15.77 4.21
C PRO A 53 4.34 -17.08 4.84
N GLY A 54 3.08 -17.42 4.61
CA GLY A 54 2.48 -18.65 5.09
C GLY A 54 0.99 -18.73 4.71
N ASP A 55 0.40 -19.90 4.92
CA ASP A 55 -0.99 -20.19 4.57
C ASP A 55 -1.93 -20.13 5.79
N GLU A 56 -1.47 -19.56 6.91
CA GLU A 56 -2.27 -19.46 8.13
C GLU A 56 -3.45 -18.49 7.91
N PRO A 57 -4.71 -18.98 7.99
CA PRO A 57 -5.86 -18.14 7.74
C PRO A 57 -6.01 -17.09 8.85
N ILE A 58 -6.06 -15.82 8.46
CA ILE A 58 -6.36 -14.73 9.38
C ILE A 58 -7.87 -14.72 9.63
N THR A 59 -8.25 -14.95 10.89
CA THR A 59 -9.66 -14.89 11.28
C THR A 59 -10.09 -13.43 11.42
N ALA A 60 -11.03 -13.00 10.59
CA ALA A 60 -11.62 -11.68 10.71
C ALA A 60 -12.43 -11.55 12.01
N PRO A 61 -12.46 -10.36 12.64
CA PRO A 61 -13.34 -10.10 13.78
C PRO A 61 -14.80 -10.51 13.51
N LEU A 62 -15.46 -11.10 14.51
CA LEU A 62 -16.84 -11.58 14.41
C LEU A 62 -17.88 -10.48 14.20
N ASN A 63 -17.55 -9.24 14.58
CA ASN A 63 -18.44 -8.10 14.53
C ASN A 63 -17.78 -6.95 13.75
N GLY A 64 -18.60 -6.11 13.13
CA GLY A 64 -18.16 -4.96 12.34
C GLY A 64 -17.91 -5.29 10.86
N VAL A 65 -17.70 -4.25 10.06
CA VAL A 65 -17.35 -4.37 8.64
C VAL A 65 -15.83 -4.45 8.55
N THR A 66 -15.31 -5.61 8.12
CA THR A 66 -13.88 -5.94 8.12
C THR A 66 -13.27 -6.02 6.72
N LYS A 67 -14.11 -5.93 5.69
CA LYS A 67 -13.75 -5.94 4.27
C LYS A 67 -14.55 -4.88 3.54
N LEU A 68 -14.05 -4.46 2.39
CA LEU A 68 -14.78 -3.66 1.42
C LEU A 68 -15.68 -4.57 0.57
N ASP A 69 -16.73 -4.00 -0.02
CA ASP A 69 -17.64 -4.74 -0.91
C ASP A 69 -16.96 -5.09 -2.24
N LEU A 70 -16.05 -4.24 -2.70
CA LEU A 70 -15.22 -4.49 -3.88
C LEU A 70 -13.97 -5.29 -3.51
N GLU A 71 -13.92 -6.54 -3.95
CA GLU A 71 -12.70 -7.34 -4.01
C GLU A 71 -12.14 -7.30 -5.44
N THR A 72 -10.86 -6.99 -5.59
CA THR A 72 -10.19 -6.95 -6.90
C THR A 72 -8.95 -7.81 -6.87
N PHE A 73 -8.85 -8.75 -7.82
CA PHE A 73 -7.64 -9.49 -8.10
C PHE A 73 -6.84 -8.73 -9.14
N LEU A 74 -5.55 -8.50 -8.86
CA LEU A 74 -4.66 -7.72 -9.71
C LEU A 74 -3.64 -8.63 -10.37
N SER A 75 -3.34 -8.35 -11.64
CA SER A 75 -2.15 -8.86 -12.30
C SER A 75 -1.01 -7.86 -12.12
N LEU A 76 0.21 -8.38 -12.07
CA LEU A 76 1.41 -7.55 -11.98
C LEU A 76 2.07 -7.49 -13.35
N GLU A 77 2.23 -6.28 -13.87
CA GLU A 77 2.87 -6.02 -15.15
C GLU A 77 4.16 -5.22 -14.91
N PRO A 78 5.34 -5.75 -15.26
CA PRO A 78 6.59 -5.00 -15.17
C PRO A 78 6.48 -3.71 -15.99
N TYR A 79 6.97 -2.61 -15.44
CA TYR A 79 7.01 -1.37 -16.19
C TYR A 79 7.88 -1.51 -17.44
N ASP A 80 7.31 -1.16 -18.59
CA ASP A 80 8.04 -1.13 -19.86
C ASP A 80 8.67 0.26 -20.06
N SER A 81 9.93 0.39 -19.65
CA SER A 81 10.72 1.62 -19.80
C SER A 81 10.93 2.05 -21.27
N SER A 82 10.48 1.26 -22.25
CA SER A 82 10.51 1.63 -23.66
C SER A 82 9.29 2.44 -24.12
N LEU A 83 8.23 2.52 -23.32
CA LEU A 83 6.94 3.13 -23.69
C LEU A 83 6.71 4.55 -23.14
N SER A 84 7.59 5.07 -22.30
CA SER A 84 7.49 6.37 -21.62
C SER A 84 8.82 7.12 -21.64
N GLN A 85 8.78 8.46 -21.58
CA GLN A 85 9.99 9.25 -21.36
C GLN A 85 10.50 8.92 -19.96
N ALA A 86 11.66 8.26 -19.90
CA ALA A 86 12.22 7.75 -18.66
C ALA A 86 12.30 8.85 -17.59
N PHE A 87 11.63 8.64 -16.46
CA PHE A 87 11.85 9.44 -15.25
C PHE A 87 12.68 8.61 -14.28
N ASP A 88 13.38 9.24 -13.32
CA ASP A 88 14.21 8.54 -12.34
C ASP A 88 13.43 7.54 -11.42
N ASP A 89 12.10 7.40 -11.61
CA ASP A 89 11.17 6.50 -10.92
C ASP A 89 10.64 5.36 -11.83
N ASP A 90 11.45 4.88 -12.78
CA ASP A 90 11.05 3.87 -13.77
C ASP A 90 11.17 2.41 -13.29
N ASN A 91 11.60 2.19 -12.05
CA ASN A 91 11.63 0.86 -11.49
C ASN A 91 10.36 0.68 -10.67
N TYR A 92 9.26 0.30 -11.32
CA TYR A 92 8.11 -0.24 -10.60
C TYR A 92 7.43 -1.38 -11.36
N VAL A 93 6.53 -2.07 -10.67
CA VAL A 93 5.59 -3.06 -11.21
C VAL A 93 4.18 -2.51 -11.11
N ALA A 94 3.49 -2.37 -12.24
CA ALA A 94 2.11 -1.90 -12.27
C ALA A 94 1.17 -3.00 -11.77
N ALA A 95 0.19 -2.63 -10.94
CA ALA A 95 -0.88 -3.51 -10.53
C ALA A 95 -2.13 -3.20 -11.35
N VAL A 96 -2.55 -4.13 -12.21
CA VAL A 96 -3.63 -3.93 -13.18
C VAL A 96 -4.83 -4.84 -12.90
N ASP A 97 -6.05 -4.35 -13.14
CA ASP A 97 -7.26 -5.19 -13.08
C ASP A 97 -7.49 -5.99 -14.38
N GLY A 98 -8.56 -6.79 -14.40
CA GLY A 98 -8.91 -7.65 -15.54
C GLY A 98 -9.25 -6.90 -16.84
N ASP A 99 -9.52 -5.59 -16.75
CA ASP A 99 -9.78 -4.71 -17.89
C ASP A 99 -8.51 -3.94 -18.32
N GLY A 100 -7.39 -4.14 -17.64
CA GLY A 100 -6.10 -3.49 -17.92
C GLY A 100 -5.97 -2.08 -17.32
N ASN A 101 -6.84 -1.68 -16.39
CA ASN A 101 -6.68 -0.41 -15.69
C ASN A 101 -5.60 -0.54 -14.61
N VAL A 102 -4.70 0.45 -14.53
CA VAL A 102 -3.69 0.52 -13.45
C VAL A 102 -4.36 1.00 -12.16
N LEU A 103 -4.28 0.19 -11.11
CA LEU A 103 -4.88 0.44 -9.79
C LEU A 103 -3.84 0.64 -8.68
N GLY A 104 -2.58 0.81 -9.08
CA GLY A 104 -1.47 1.05 -8.17
C GLY A 104 -0.16 0.57 -8.75
N LYS A 105 0.88 0.62 -7.91
CA LYS A 105 2.20 0.10 -8.24
C LYS A 105 2.89 -0.48 -7.02
N ILE A 106 3.83 -1.39 -7.27
CA ILE A 106 4.78 -1.90 -6.29
C ILE A 106 6.18 -1.45 -6.72
N GLY A 107 6.99 -0.93 -5.80
CA GLY A 107 8.33 -0.45 -6.11
C GLY A 107 8.38 0.96 -6.69
N GLY A 108 9.61 1.42 -6.92
CA GLY A 108 9.93 2.79 -7.31
C GLY A 108 9.86 3.76 -6.14
N GLY A 109 9.46 4.98 -6.41
CA GLY A 109 9.26 6.08 -5.49
C GLY A 109 7.78 6.45 -5.32
N PRO A 110 7.43 7.10 -4.22
CA PRO A 110 6.07 7.61 -4.03
C PRO A 110 5.76 8.74 -5.03
N VAL A 111 4.61 8.67 -5.68
CA VAL A 111 4.06 9.76 -6.51
C VAL A 111 3.17 10.65 -5.63
N TRP A 112 3.80 11.56 -4.89
CA TRP A 112 3.13 12.41 -3.91
C TRP A 112 2.09 13.36 -4.55
N LYS A 113 0.97 13.59 -3.84
CA LYS A 113 -0.08 14.55 -4.25
C LYS A 113 0.05 15.89 -3.54
N GLN A 114 0.34 15.88 -2.23
CA GLN A 114 0.31 17.07 -1.38
C GLN A 114 1.68 17.48 -0.84
N GLY A 115 2.67 16.58 -0.92
CA GLY A 115 4.03 16.82 -0.46
C GLY A 115 4.70 15.51 -0.05
N ASP A 116 6.02 15.57 0.16
CA ASP A 116 6.76 14.42 0.68
C ASP A 116 6.42 14.21 2.16
N GLU A 117 5.80 13.07 2.45
CA GLU A 117 5.46 12.62 3.80
C GLU A 117 6.10 11.26 4.12
N THR A 118 7.29 11.01 3.56
CA THR A 118 8.06 9.79 3.84
C THR A 118 8.17 9.58 5.36
N PRO A 119 7.59 8.51 5.91
CA PRO A 119 7.52 8.36 7.34
C PRO A 119 8.87 7.93 7.92
N SER A 120 9.16 8.37 9.14
CA SER A 120 10.32 7.91 9.90
C SER A 120 9.96 6.69 10.75
N CYS A 121 10.84 5.70 10.81
CA CYS A 121 10.73 4.59 11.74
C CYS A 121 11.16 5.04 13.16
N GLU A 122 10.68 4.33 14.19
CA GLU A 122 11.12 4.50 15.60
C GLU A 122 12.64 4.38 15.77
N CYS A 123 13.34 3.67 14.88
CA CYS A 123 14.80 3.58 14.88
C CYS A 123 15.51 4.83 14.31
N GLY A 124 14.75 5.85 13.90
CA GLY A 124 15.24 7.13 13.39
C GLY A 124 15.65 7.11 11.91
N GLN A 125 15.33 6.05 11.16
CA GLN A 125 15.60 5.98 9.72
C GLN A 125 14.34 6.30 8.91
N PRO A 126 14.47 6.97 7.75
CA PRO A 126 13.37 7.07 6.80
C PRO A 126 12.95 5.66 6.37
N MET A 127 11.63 5.42 6.29
CA MET A 127 11.12 4.16 5.79
C MET A 127 11.21 4.09 4.27
N ARG A 128 11.31 2.87 3.75
CA ARG A 128 11.37 2.58 2.31
C ARG A 128 9.97 2.40 1.76
N PHE A 129 9.68 3.04 0.63
CA PHE A 129 8.43 2.89 -0.09
C PHE A 129 8.28 1.46 -0.63
N VAL A 130 7.05 0.93 -0.62
CA VAL A 130 6.73 -0.42 -1.10
C VAL A 130 5.64 -0.38 -2.16
N ALA A 131 4.55 0.32 -1.91
CA ALA A 131 3.40 0.30 -2.82
C ALA A 131 2.58 1.58 -2.77
N LEU A 132 1.95 1.91 -3.89
CA LEU A 132 0.90 2.91 -4.03
C LEU A 132 -0.39 2.20 -4.43
N LEU A 133 -1.49 2.56 -3.75
CA LEU A 133 -2.85 2.07 -4.02
C LEU A 133 -3.70 3.23 -4.51
N GLU A 134 -4.36 3.06 -5.66
CA GLU A 134 -5.30 4.06 -6.16
C GLU A 134 -6.66 3.94 -5.46
N GLU A 135 -7.36 5.08 -5.32
CA GLU A 135 -8.75 5.10 -4.84
C GLU A 135 -9.68 4.31 -5.76
N ARG A 136 -10.71 3.67 -5.17
CA ARG A 136 -11.68 2.81 -5.87
C ARG A 136 -13.12 3.16 -5.53
N GLY A 137 -13.57 4.36 -5.87
CA GLY A 137 -15.00 4.72 -5.94
C GLY A 137 -15.83 4.38 -4.69
N GLU A 138 -17.15 4.26 -4.86
CA GLU A 138 -18.08 4.11 -3.72
C GLU A 138 -18.02 2.75 -3.01
N SER A 139 -17.56 1.69 -3.69
CA SER A 139 -17.56 0.32 -3.16
C SER A 139 -16.16 -0.21 -2.81
N GLY A 140 -15.11 0.52 -3.16
CA GLY A 140 -13.73 0.18 -2.86
C GLY A 140 -13.13 1.12 -1.82
N VAL A 141 -11.80 1.19 -1.82
CA VAL A 141 -11.06 2.04 -0.88
C VAL A 141 -11.26 3.51 -1.25
N ASN A 142 -11.52 4.34 -0.27
CA ASN A 142 -11.69 5.79 -0.37
C ASN A 142 -10.50 6.49 0.26
N PHE A 143 -9.91 7.44 -0.48
CA PHE A 143 -8.81 8.29 -0.05
C PHE A 143 -9.15 9.75 -0.33
N GLY A 144 -10.36 10.20 0.02
CA GLY A 144 -10.70 11.63 -0.02
C GLY A 144 -11.15 12.18 -1.38
N GLY A 145 -11.45 11.35 -2.37
CA GLY A 145 -12.04 11.78 -3.64
C GLY A 145 -10.99 12.03 -4.72
N GLY A 146 -10.26 10.97 -5.08
CA GLY A 146 -9.17 11.00 -6.07
C GLY A 146 -7.77 10.90 -5.45
N GLY A 147 -7.69 10.49 -4.19
CA GLY A 147 -6.42 10.26 -3.52
C GLY A 147 -5.79 8.91 -3.81
N CYS A 148 -4.65 8.67 -3.18
CA CYS A 148 -3.95 7.40 -3.21
C CYS A 148 -3.29 7.10 -1.86
N GLY A 149 -3.19 5.82 -1.54
CA GLY A 149 -2.53 5.30 -0.35
C GLY A 149 -1.08 4.91 -0.62
N PHE A 150 -0.20 5.07 0.37
CA PHE A 150 1.22 4.81 0.28
C PHE A 150 1.66 3.91 1.43
N ALA A 151 2.34 2.82 1.09
CA ALA A 151 2.80 1.81 2.03
C ALA A 151 4.32 1.82 2.15
N PHE A 152 4.82 1.75 3.38
CA PHE A 152 6.23 1.85 3.72
C PHE A 152 6.67 0.77 4.70
N ILE A 153 7.94 0.37 4.62
CA ILE A 153 8.58 -0.55 5.58
C ILE A 153 9.90 0.01 6.09
N CYS A 154 10.34 -0.41 7.27
CA CYS A 154 11.70 -0.17 7.72
C CYS A 154 12.59 -1.39 7.42
N THR A 155 13.52 -1.24 6.47
CA THR A 155 14.49 -2.28 6.08
C THR A 155 15.54 -2.58 7.16
N ARG A 156 15.60 -1.76 8.23
CA ARG A 156 16.46 -2.00 9.40
C ARG A 156 15.76 -2.80 10.50
N CYS A 157 14.46 -2.56 10.71
CA CYS A 157 13.71 -3.20 11.80
C CYS A 157 12.97 -4.46 11.36
N ASN A 158 12.78 -4.69 10.05
CA ASN A 158 12.18 -5.90 9.45
C ASN A 158 10.78 -6.31 9.96
N ASP A 159 10.20 -5.60 10.93
CA ASP A 159 8.87 -5.82 11.50
C ASP A 159 8.02 -4.53 11.56
N LYS A 160 8.59 -3.39 11.14
CA LYS A 160 7.90 -2.09 11.14
C LYS A 160 7.43 -1.72 9.75
N ALA A 161 6.15 -1.38 9.65
CA ALA A 161 5.53 -0.85 8.45
C ALA A 161 4.58 0.30 8.80
N LYS A 162 4.31 1.18 7.84
CA LYS A 162 3.38 2.30 7.96
C LYS A 162 2.57 2.46 6.68
N PHE A 163 1.37 3.03 6.83
CA PHE A 163 0.46 3.31 5.72
C PHE A 163 -0.22 4.66 5.95
N LEU A 164 -0.26 5.48 4.90
CA LEU A 164 -0.84 6.82 4.90
C LEU A 164 -1.50 7.07 3.54
N TRP A 165 -2.31 8.12 3.38
CA TRP A 165 -2.88 8.49 2.09
C TRP A 165 -2.94 10.01 1.90
N GLN A 166 -2.97 10.46 0.65
CA GLN A 166 -3.10 11.88 0.27
C GLN A 166 -4.18 12.04 -0.81
N CYS A 167 -4.83 13.21 -0.88
CA CYS A 167 -5.84 13.57 -1.90
C CYS A 167 -5.62 14.93 -2.56
#